data_AF-X1E0S8-F1
#
_entry.id   AF-X1E0S8-F1
#
_cell.length_a   1.000
_cell.length_b   1.000
_cell.length_c   1.000
_cell.angle_alpha   90.00
_cell.angle_beta   90.00
_cell.angle_gamma   90.00
#
_symmetry.space_group_name_H-M   'P 1'
#
loop_
_entity.id
_entity.type
_entity.pdbx_description
1 polymer ?
#
loop_
_entity_poly.entity_id
_entity_poly.type
_entity_poly.pdbx_seq_one_letter_code
_entity_poly.pdbx_strand_id
1 'polypeptide(L)' 'MIGGVRRDITEDQIPRIRKTLEYYKDIYGKIEDIFLKDPTIALRTKNVGVLTKEDALRLCAVGPTARASGIKKDVRQDQP' A
#
# COMPACT_ATOMS: atom_id res chain seq x y z
N MET A 1 7.33 -1.17 24.98
CA MET A 1 6.25 -1.98 25.56
C MET A 1 6.23 -3.29 24.80
N ILE A 2 6.35 -4.41 25.50
CA ILE A 2 6.25 -5.76 24.96
C ILE A 2 4.96 -6.34 25.55
N GLY A 3 4.11 -6.97 24.73
CA GLY A 3 2.86 -7.59 25.20
C GLY A 3 1.54 -7.04 24.63
N GLY A 4 1.57 -6.15 23.62
CA GLY A 4 0.36 -5.70 22.92
C GLY A 4 0.12 -4.19 22.99
N VAL A 5 -1.15 -3.80 23.08
CA VAL A 5 -1.58 -2.39 23.05
C VAL A 5 -1.49 -1.74 24.43
N ARG A 6 -1.06 -0.48 24.47
CA ARG A 6 -0.92 0.29 25.73
C ARG A 6 -2.25 0.83 26.26
N ARG A 7 -3.15 1.21 25.36
CA ARG A 7 -4.42 1.88 25.66
C ARG A 7 -5.49 1.30 24.77
N ASP A 8 -6.69 1.21 25.32
CA ASP A 8 -7.86 0.77 24.58
C ASP A 8 -8.42 1.91 23.71
N ILE A 9 -9.27 1.55 22.75
CA ILE A 9 -10.06 2.47 21.94
C ILE A 9 -11.22 2.96 22.79
N THR A 10 -11.41 4.28 22.87
CA THR A 10 -12.54 4.86 23.61
C THR A 10 -13.81 4.89 22.76
N GLU A 11 -14.98 4.87 23.39
CA GLU A 11 -16.27 4.91 22.69
C GLU A 11 -16.43 6.12 21.77
N ASP A 12 -15.85 7.27 22.12
CA ASP A 12 -15.87 8.48 21.27
C ASP A 12 -14.96 8.38 20.05
N GLN A 13 -13.93 7.52 20.06
CA GLN A 13 -13.03 7.32 18.93
C GLN A 13 -13.66 6.45 17.84
N ILE A 14 -14.50 5.47 18.21
CA ILE A 14 -15.16 4.55 17.28
C ILE A 14 -15.93 5.28 16.15
N PRO A 15 -16.85 6.22 16.43
CA PRO A 15 -17.60 6.91 15.38
C PRO A 15 -16.67 7.77 14.49
N ARG A 16 -15.60 8.33 15.06
CA ARG A 16 -14.61 9.10 14.31
C ARG A 16 -13.83 8.21 13.34
N ILE A 17 -13.34 7.06 13.80
CA ILE A 17 -12.65 6.07 12.95
C ILE A 17 -13.55 5.64 11.80
N ARG A 18 -14.81 5.29 12.08
CA ARG A 18 -15.78 4.89 11.05
C ARG A 18 -16.02 5.99 10.01
N LYS A 19 -16.23 7.24 10.46
CA LYS A 19 -16.41 8.39 9.56
C LYS A 19 -15.18 8.64 8.69
N THR A 20 -13.97 8.49 9.24
CA THR A 20 -12.73 8.62 8.47
C THR A 20 -12.58 7.53 7.42
N LEU A 21 -12.91 6.28 7.77
CA LEU A 21 -12.88 5.18 6.80
C LEU A 21 -13.85 5.43 5.64
N GLU A 22 -15.05 5.92 5.94
CA GLU A 22 -16.04 6.22 4.89
C GLU A 22 -15.59 7.35 3.97
N TYR A 23 -15.04 8.43 4.54
CA TYR A 23 -14.43 9.51 3.77
C TYR A 23 -13.38 9.01 2.77
N TYR A 24 -12.48 8.11 3.21
CA TYR A 24 -11.45 7.58 2.32
C TYR A 24 -12.01 6.67 1.24
N LYS A 25 -13.05 5.88 1.52
CA LYS A 25 -13.73 5.08 0.48
C LYS A 25 -14.36 5.97 -0.58
N ASP A 26 -15.03 7.04 -0.17
CA ASP A 26 -15.73 7.96 -1.08
C ASP A 26 -14.76 8.66 -2.06
N ILE A 27 -13.56 9.00 -1.60
CA ILE A 27 -12.56 9.65 -2.45
C ILE A 27 -11.67 8.68 -3.22
N TYR A 28 -11.63 7.39 -2.82
CA TYR A 28 -10.71 6.41 -3.36
C TYR A 28 -10.83 6.28 -4.89
N GLY A 29 -12.06 6.15 -5.41
CA GLY A 29 -12.29 6.00 -6.84
C GLY A 29 -11.78 7.19 -7.66
N LYS A 30 -11.89 8.42 -7.13
CA LYS A 30 -11.36 9.63 -7.80
C LYS A 30 -9.83 9.62 -7.84
N ILE A 31 -9.20 9.21 -6.73
CA ILE A 31 -7.74 9.10 -6.65
C ILE A 31 -7.25 8.03 -7.63
N GLU A 32 -7.88 6.86 -7.63
CA GLU A 32 -7.58 5.77 -8.55
C GLU A 32 -7.68 6.22 -10.01
N ASP A 33 -8.78 6.87 -10.38
CA ASP A 33 -8.99 7.38 -11.74
C ASP A 33 -7.87 8.33 -12.17
N ILE A 34 -7.48 9.28 -11.32
CA ILE A 34 -6.39 10.22 -11.63
C ILE A 34 -5.09 9.45 -11.83
N PHE A 35 -4.67 8.61 -10.88
CA PHE A 35 -3.37 7.96 -10.95
C PHE A 35 -3.26 6.89 -12.04
N LEU A 36 -4.35 6.21 -12.39
CA LEU A 36 -4.33 5.12 -13.37
C LEU A 36 -4.67 5.56 -14.79
N LYS A 37 -5.43 6.66 -14.97
CA LYS A 37 -5.93 7.08 -16.29
C LYS A 37 -5.30 8.36 -16.82
N ASP A 38 -4.66 9.17 -15.97
CA ASP A 38 -4.04 10.41 -16.42
C ASP A 38 -2.79 10.13 -17.30
N PRO A 39 -2.76 10.61 -18.55
CA PRO A 39 -1.66 10.34 -19.47
C PRO A 39 -0.34 11.04 -19.08
N THR A 40 -0.41 12.15 -18.34
CA THR A 40 0.78 12.88 -17.87
C THR A 40 1.48 12.13 -16.75
N ILE A 41 0.71 11.44 -15.89
CA ILE A 41 1.25 10.54 -14.87
C ILE A 41 1.89 9.32 -15.54
N ALA A 42 1.21 8.72 -16.52
CA ALA A 42 1.74 7.59 -17.28
C ALA A 42 3.07 7.94 -17.98
N LEU A 43 3.15 9.12 -18.60
CA LEU A 43 4.36 9.61 -19.28
C LEU A 43 5.58 9.68 -18.34
N ARG A 44 5.36 9.98 -17.06
CA ARG A 44 6.43 10.16 -16.07
C ARG A 44 6.81 8.89 -15.31
N THR A 45 5.97 7.85 -15.34
CA THR A 45 6.11 6.70 -14.44
C THR A 45 6.23 5.36 -15.17
N LYS A 46 5.64 5.24 -16.38
CA LYS A 46 5.71 4.01 -17.16
C LYS A 46 7.12 3.76 -17.67
N ASN A 47 7.63 2.55 -17.45
CA ASN A 47 8.98 2.12 -17.84
C ASN A 47 10.13 2.92 -17.19
N VAL A 48 9.86 3.63 -16.08
CA VAL A 48 10.87 4.35 -15.30
C VAL A 48 11.23 3.54 -14.06
N GLY A 49 12.53 3.43 -13.74
CA GLY A 49 13.00 2.72 -12.53
C GLY A 49 12.70 1.23 -12.54
N VAL A 50 12.77 0.60 -13.72
CA VAL A 50 12.47 -0.84 -13.89
C VAL A 50 13.45 -1.68 -13.06
N LEU A 51 12.91 -2.46 -12.13
CA LEU A 51 13.65 -3.43 -11.33
C LEU A 51 13.24 -4.84 -11.77
N THR A 52 14.17 -5.58 -12.36
CA THR A 52 13.95 -6.96 -12.80
C THR A 52 13.69 -7.87 -11.59
N LYS A 53 13.07 -9.02 -11.83
CA LYS A 53 12.84 -10.01 -10.78
C LYS A 53 14.16 -10.53 -10.19
N GLU A 54 15.16 -10.77 -11.05
CA GLU A 54 16.49 -11.23 -10.65
C GLU A 54 17.19 -10.17 -9.78
N ASP A 55 17.18 -8.90 -10.19
CA ASP A 55 17.80 -7.82 -9.40
C ASP A 55 17.05 -7.58 -8.09
N ALA A 56 15.72 -7.64 -8.10
CA ALA A 56 14.93 -7.52 -6.88
C ALA A 56 15.30 -8.61 -5.85
N LEU A 57 15.56 -9.84 -6.29
CA LEU A 57 16.05 -10.91 -5.42
C LEU A 57 17.48 -10.63 -4.93
N ARG A 58 18.39 -10.28 -5.85
CA ARG A 58 19.79 -9.99 -5.54
C ARG A 58 19.96 -8.83 -4.55
N LEU A 59 19.14 -7.80 -4.70
CA LEU A 59 19.14 -6.61 -3.84
C LEU A 59 18.27 -6.77 -2.58
N CYS A 60 17.62 -7.92 -2.41
CA CYS A 60 16.74 -8.17 -1.27
C CYS A 60 15.61 -7.13 -1.15
N ALA A 61 14.99 -6.76 -2.28
CA ALA A 61 13.83 -5.89 -2.28
C ALA A 61 12.67 -6.51 -1.49
N VAL A 62 11.86 -5.67 -0.85
CA VAL A 62 10.73 -6.09 -0.01
C VAL A 62 9.43 -5.35 -0.36
N GLY A 63 8.31 -5.84 0.15
CA GLY A 63 7.02 -5.15 0.12
C GLY A 63 6.54 -4.79 -1.30
N PRO A 64 6.04 -3.56 -1.54
CA PRO A 64 5.46 -3.18 -2.82
C PRO A 64 6.48 -3.23 -3.97
N THR A 65 7.73 -2.89 -3.73
CA THR A 65 8.79 -2.93 -4.75
C THR A 65 9.06 -4.36 -5.22
N ALA A 66 9.21 -5.30 -4.29
CA ALA A 66 9.37 -6.72 -4.62
C ALA A 66 8.17 -7.27 -5.40
N ARG A 67 6.95 -6.94 -4.96
CA ARG A 67 5.72 -7.37 -5.62
C ARG A 67 5.58 -6.79 -7.02
N ALA A 68 5.91 -5.52 -7.21
CA ALA A 68 5.90 -4.87 -8.53
C ALA A 68 6.89 -5.54 -9.50
N SER A 69 8.03 -6.03 -9.01
CA SER A 69 9.00 -6.83 -9.77
C SER A 69 8.60 -8.31 -9.98
N GLY A 70 7.37 -8.70 -9.61
CA GLY A 70 6.84 -10.05 -9.83
C GLY A 70 7.21 -11.09 -8.77
N ILE A 71 7.75 -10.66 -7.62
CA ILE A 71 7.99 -11.55 -6.48
C ILE A 71 6.70 -11.66 -5.66
N LYS A 72 6.06 -12.84 -5.68
CA LYS A 72 4.89 -13.14 -4.86
C LYS A 72 5.30 -13.36 -3.40
N LYS A 73 5.48 -12.28 -2.65
CA LYS A 73 5.86 -12.30 -1.24
C LYS A 73 5.11 -11.23 -0.44
N ASP A 74 4.49 -11.64 0.65
CA ASP A 74 3.87 -10.77 1.63
C ASP A 74 3.86 -11.47 2.99
N VAL A 75 4.54 -10.89 3.98
CA VAL A 75 4.67 -11.52 5.31
C VAL A 75 3.31 -11.80 5.95
N ARG A 76 2.29 -10.97 5.70
CA ARG A 76 0.94 -11.14 6.25
C ARG A 76 0.22 -12.39 5.70
N GLN A 77 0.72 -12.96 4.60
CA GLN A 77 0.19 -14.16 3.97
C GLN A 77 1.12 -15.36 4.16
N ASP A 78 2.43 -15.15 3.95
CA ASP A 78 3.43 -16.21 3.97
C ASP A 78 3.82 -16.62 5.41
N GLN A 79 3.82 -15.67 6.35
CA GLN A 79 4.20 -15.82 7.75
C GLN A 79 3.40 -14.86 8.65
N PRO A 80 2.07 -15.06 8.76
CA PRO A 80 1.17 -14.14 9.47
C PRO A 80 1.46 -14.00 10.97
#